data_AF-A3J8D5-F1
#
_entry.id   AF-A3J8D5-F1
#
_cell.length_a   1.000
_cell.length_b   1.000
_cell.length_c   1.000
_cell.angle_alpha   90.00
_cell.angle_beta   90.00
_cell.angle_gamma   90.00
#
_symmetry.space_group_name_H-M   'P 1'
#
loop_
_entity.id
_entity.type
_entity.pdbx_description
1 polymer ?
#
loop_
_entity_poly.entity_id
_entity_poly.type
_entity_poly.pdbx_seq_one_letter_code
_entity_poly.pdbx_strand_id
1 'polypeptide(L)'
;MFGVSEADFPPPAVPSGRSLFERLEQAGESAVPLLDELGDVVQSIKRHLVRLLNAHPGASRSAPELGLLDFNDATLGTLDLGIRVRNAIRQCIERFEPRVNRVNVLALPQGADPLQLKFQVTVHLRVAAVDDKATIDLLLDDKRYYRVI
;
A
#
# COMPACT_ATOMS: atom_id res chain seq x y z
N MET A 1 58.32 -16.65 27.74
CA MET A 1 57.13 -16.14 28.46
C MET A 1 56.38 -15.24 27.50
N PHE A 2 55.32 -15.81 26.92
CA PHE A 2 54.20 -15.25 26.14
C PHE A 2 54.41 -13.96 25.33
N GLY A 3 54.55 -14.16 24.02
CA GLY A 3 54.01 -13.23 23.04
C GLY A 3 52.49 -13.33 23.00
N VAL A 4 51.83 -12.19 22.88
CA VAL A 4 50.42 -12.10 22.50
C VAL A 4 50.38 -11.40 21.14
N SER A 5 50.15 -12.22 20.12
CA SER A 5 49.79 -11.82 18.77
C SER A 5 48.46 -11.10 18.84
N GLU A 6 48.45 -9.84 18.45
CA GLU A 6 47.24 -9.02 18.37
C GLU A 6 46.33 -9.64 17.31
N ALA A 7 45.21 -10.19 17.78
CA ALA A 7 44.26 -10.95 17.00
C ALA A 7 43.50 -10.04 16.03
N ASP A 8 43.58 -10.40 14.75
CA ASP A 8 42.51 -10.49 13.77
C ASP A 8 41.21 -9.73 14.13
N PHE A 9 41.24 -8.41 13.98
CA PHE A 9 40.01 -7.63 13.85
C PHE A 9 39.51 -7.81 12.42
N PRO A 10 38.25 -8.24 12.19
CA PRO A 10 37.69 -8.26 10.85
C PRO A 10 37.76 -6.84 10.29
N PRO A 11 38.20 -6.65 9.02
CA PRO A 11 38.27 -5.33 8.42
C PRO A 11 36.88 -4.69 8.50
N PRO A 12 36.79 -3.38 8.80
CA PRO A 12 35.52 -2.67 8.81
C PRO A 12 34.84 -2.91 7.45
N ALA A 13 33.54 -3.22 7.48
CA ALA A 13 32.75 -3.42 6.27
C ALA A 13 33.03 -2.26 5.31
N VAL A 14 33.78 -2.54 4.25
CA VAL A 14 34.17 -1.54 3.25
C VAL A 14 32.86 -1.00 2.71
N PRO A 15 32.59 0.32 2.80
CA PRO A 15 31.41 0.88 2.18
C PRO A 15 31.52 0.51 0.71
N SER A 16 30.64 -0.39 0.25
CA SER A 16 30.65 -0.81 -1.14
C SER A 16 30.48 0.47 -1.96
N GLY A 17 31.54 0.91 -2.63
CA GLY A 17 31.63 2.18 -3.37
C GLY A 17 30.73 2.22 -4.60
N ARG A 18 29.71 1.37 -4.63
CA ARG A 18 28.69 1.29 -5.64
C ARG A 18 27.71 2.43 -5.44
N SER A 19 27.50 3.17 -6.51
CA SER A 19 26.47 4.20 -6.56
C SER A 19 25.09 3.57 -6.28
N LEU A 20 24.14 4.37 -5.81
CA LEU A 20 22.74 3.93 -5.71
C LEU A 20 22.20 3.42 -7.06
N PHE A 21 22.70 3.99 -8.16
CA PHE A 21 22.32 3.62 -9.51
C PHE A 21 22.80 2.20 -9.86
N GLU A 22 24.07 1.86 -9.58
CA GLU A 22 24.58 0.51 -9.78
C GLU A 22 23.84 -0.54 -8.92
N ARG A 23 23.39 -0.16 -7.72
CA ARG A 23 22.57 -1.05 -6.88
C ARG A 23 21.17 -1.26 -7.44
N LEU A 24 20.59 -0.27 -8.13
CA LEU A 24 19.30 -0.39 -8.81
C LEU A 24 19.42 -1.22 -10.10
N GLU A 25 20.49 -1.02 -10.88
CA GLU A 25 20.76 -1.83 -12.08
C GLU A 25 20.97 -3.30 -11.72
N GLN A 26 21.77 -3.58 -10.69
CA GLN A 26 22.04 -4.95 -10.24
C GLN A 26 20.82 -5.63 -9.62
N ALA A 27 19.88 -4.87 -9.06
CA ALA A 27 18.58 -5.40 -8.63
C ALA A 27 17.66 -5.76 -9.81
N GLY A 28 17.85 -5.13 -10.98
CA GLY A 28 17.12 -5.42 -12.22
C GLY A 28 17.74 -6.55 -13.06
N GLU A 29 19.00 -6.91 -12.83
CA GLU A 29 19.70 -8.02 -13.51
C GLU A 29 19.41 -9.41 -12.91
N SER A 30 18.67 -9.46 -11.81
CA SER A 30 18.24 -10.75 -11.27
C SER A 30 17.27 -11.38 -12.26
N ALA A 31 17.72 -12.43 -12.96
CA ALA A 31 16.93 -13.22 -13.89
C ALA A 31 15.85 -14.01 -13.13
N VAL A 32 14.86 -13.28 -12.63
CA VAL A 32 13.66 -13.81 -12.01
C VAL A 32 12.82 -14.41 -13.15
N PRO A 33 12.32 -15.65 -13.04
CA PRO A 33 11.43 -16.22 -14.05
C PRO A 33 10.25 -15.28 -14.29
N LEU A 34 9.83 -15.08 -15.54
CA LEU A 34 8.73 -14.15 -15.93
C LEU A 34 7.43 -14.33 -15.12
N LEU A 35 7.18 -15.55 -14.64
CA LEU A 35 6.04 -15.91 -13.77
C LEU A 35 6.19 -15.36 -12.34
N ASP A 36 7.41 -15.35 -11.83
CA ASP A 36 7.78 -14.85 -10.51
C ASP A 36 7.81 -13.31 -10.53
N GLU A 37 8.22 -12.69 -11.65
CA GLU A 37 8.06 -11.25 -11.90
C GLU A 37 6.58 -10.82 -11.89
N LEU A 38 5.67 -11.62 -12.45
CA LEU A 38 4.23 -11.33 -12.46
C LEU A 38 3.65 -11.35 -11.03
N GLY A 39 4.08 -12.33 -10.22
CA GLY A 39 3.71 -12.43 -8.81
C GLY A 39 4.22 -11.24 -7.99
N ASP A 40 5.45 -10.82 -8.24
CA ASP A 40 6.06 -9.65 -7.61
C ASP A 40 5.33 -8.35 -7.95
N VAL A 41 4.87 -8.19 -9.19
CA VAL A 41 4.05 -7.05 -9.60
C VAL A 41 2.75 -7.02 -8.82
N VAL A 42 2.01 -8.13 -8.76
CA VAL A 42 0.75 -8.23 -7.99
C VAL A 42 1.00 -7.91 -6.52
N GLN A 43 2.07 -8.43 -5.93
CA GLN A 43 2.41 -8.18 -4.54
C GLN A 43 2.84 -6.72 -4.29
N SER A 44 3.53 -6.10 -5.25
CA SER A 44 3.88 -4.68 -5.21
C SER A 44 2.63 -3.80 -5.21
N ILE A 45 1.62 -4.15 -6.02
CA ILE A 45 0.35 -3.43 -6.12
C ILE A 45 -0.42 -3.59 -4.81
N LYS A 46 -0.54 -4.82 -4.27
CA LYS A 46 -1.17 -5.06 -2.96
C LYS A 46 -0.55 -4.20 -1.86
N ARG A 47 0.79 -4.22 -1.76
CA ARG A 47 1.54 -3.40 -0.79
C ARG A 47 1.35 -1.90 -1.01
N HIS A 48 1.22 -1.47 -2.26
CA HIS A 48 0.96 -0.07 -2.57
C HIS A 48 -0.45 0.35 -2.17
N LEU A 49 -1.48 -0.45 -2.48
CA LEU A 49 -2.87 -0.19 -2.10
C LEU A 49 -3.05 -0.09 -0.59
N VAL A 50 -2.42 -0.99 0.18
CA VAL A 50 -2.45 -0.91 1.65
C VAL A 50 -1.83 0.40 2.13
N ARG A 51 -0.70 0.84 1.55
CA ARG A 51 -0.07 2.12 1.92
C ARG A 51 -0.92 3.32 1.52
N LEU A 52 -1.50 3.29 0.33
CA LEU A 52 -2.34 4.35 -0.22
C LEU A 52 -3.59 4.55 0.65
N LEU A 53 -4.27 3.47 1.01
CA LEU A 53 -5.51 3.51 1.78
C LEU A 53 -5.30 3.87 3.27
N ASN A 54 -4.10 3.63 3.80
CA ASN A 54 -3.73 4.09 5.15
C ASN A 54 -3.11 5.50 5.16
N ALA A 55 -2.83 6.08 3.99
CA ALA A 55 -2.29 7.44 3.90
C ALA A 55 -3.42 8.48 3.96
N HIS A 56 -3.07 9.69 4.40
CA HIS A 56 -3.96 10.84 4.45
C HIS A 56 -3.43 11.95 3.53
N PRO A 57 -4.30 12.73 2.86
CA PRO A 57 -3.87 13.89 2.10
C PRO A 57 -2.94 14.79 2.91
N GLY A 58 -1.86 15.25 2.29
CA GLY A 58 -0.79 16.01 2.93
C GLY A 58 0.34 15.16 3.52
N ALA A 59 0.21 13.82 3.57
CA ALA A 59 1.28 12.93 4.03
C ALA A 59 2.50 12.91 3.09
N SER A 60 2.33 13.31 1.83
CA SER A 60 3.42 13.43 0.85
C SER A 60 3.52 14.86 0.33
N ARG A 61 4.72 15.45 0.41
CA ARG A 61 5.00 16.78 -0.15
C ARG A 61 4.97 16.81 -1.68
N SER A 62 5.26 15.67 -2.33
CA SER A 62 5.27 15.53 -3.79
C SER A 62 3.90 15.17 -4.35
N ALA A 63 3.00 14.63 -3.52
CA ALA A 63 1.64 14.27 -3.89
C ALA A 63 0.69 14.61 -2.72
N PRO A 64 0.32 15.89 -2.56
CA PRO A 64 -0.49 16.33 -1.42
C PRO A 64 -1.91 15.74 -1.43
N GLU A 65 -2.41 15.33 -2.59
CA GLU A 65 -3.72 14.68 -2.74
C GLU A 65 -3.68 13.17 -2.43
N LEU A 66 -2.50 12.59 -2.14
CA LEU A 66 -2.34 11.16 -1.91
C LEU A 66 -2.91 10.74 -0.55
N GLY A 67 -3.80 9.75 -0.57
CA GLY A 67 -4.44 9.20 0.63
C GLY A 67 -5.97 9.26 0.58
N LEU A 68 -6.63 8.72 1.59
CA LEU A 68 -8.07 8.85 1.76
C LEU A 68 -8.39 10.18 2.46
N LEU A 69 -9.33 10.93 1.88
CA LEU A 69 -9.81 12.20 2.42
C LEU A 69 -10.14 12.09 3.91
N ASP A 70 -9.83 13.12 4.69
CA ASP A 70 -10.24 13.18 6.08
C ASP A 70 -11.74 13.45 6.14
N PHE A 71 -12.54 12.45 6.54
CA PHE A 71 -14.01 12.57 6.63
C PHE A 71 -14.45 13.26 7.93
N ASN A 72 -13.60 14.13 8.47
CA ASN A 72 -13.82 14.78 9.75
C ASN A 72 -14.90 15.88 9.73
N ASP A 73 -15.50 16.18 8.58
CA ASP A 73 -16.54 17.21 8.51
C ASP A 73 -17.83 16.72 9.20
N ALA A 74 -18.07 17.25 10.40
CA ALA A 74 -19.01 16.73 11.41
C ALA A 74 -20.50 17.03 11.14
N THR A 75 -20.85 17.38 9.89
CA THR A 75 -22.19 17.85 9.52
C THR A 75 -23.03 16.84 8.73
N LEU A 76 -22.49 15.64 8.44
CA LEU A 76 -23.12 14.69 7.52
C LEU A 76 -23.74 13.47 8.22
N GLY A 77 -24.95 13.10 7.78
CA GLY A 77 -25.63 11.87 8.21
C GLY A 77 -24.90 10.60 7.74
N THR A 78 -25.02 9.52 8.51
CA THR A 78 -24.28 8.24 8.36
C THR A 78 -24.44 7.60 6.97
N LEU A 79 -25.61 7.74 6.34
CA LEU A 79 -25.88 7.19 5.00
C LEU A 79 -25.09 7.94 3.90
N ASP A 80 -24.98 9.26 4.01
CA ASP A 80 -24.25 10.09 3.04
C ASP A 80 -22.74 9.88 3.16
N LEU A 81 -22.26 9.66 4.39
CA LEU A 81 -20.86 9.34 4.68
C LEU A 81 -20.42 8.05 3.98
N GLY A 82 -21.21 6.97 4.06
CA GLY A 82 -20.86 5.70 3.43
C GLY A 82 -20.72 5.78 1.89
N ILE A 83 -21.56 6.59 1.23
CA ILE A 83 -21.48 6.82 -0.22
C ILE A 83 -20.24 7.64 -0.57
N ARG A 84 -19.94 8.69 0.20
CA ARG A 84 -18.76 9.53 0.00
C ARG A 84 -17.46 8.76 0.18
N VAL A 85 -17.35 7.97 1.25
CA VAL A 85 -16.17 7.12 1.51
C VAL A 85 -15.95 6.14 0.36
N ARG A 86 -17.01 5.49 -0.12
CA ARG A 86 -16.95 4.58 -1.27
C ARG A 86 -16.40 5.27 -2.52
N ASN A 87 -16.89 6.47 -2.83
CA ASN A 87 -16.46 7.22 -4.01
C ASN A 87 -15.03 7.72 -3.87
N ALA A 88 -14.63 8.18 -2.68
CA ALA A 88 -13.27 8.62 -2.41
C ALA A 88 -12.25 7.48 -2.52
N ILE A 89 -12.56 6.29 -1.96
CA ILE A 89 -11.70 5.10 -2.11
C ILE A 89 -11.50 4.77 -3.58
N ARG A 90 -12.60 4.75 -4.35
CA ARG A 90 -12.55 4.47 -5.79
C ARG A 90 -11.65 5.47 -6.52
N GLN A 91 -11.90 6.77 -6.33
CA GLN A 91 -11.13 7.83 -6.99
C GLN A 91 -9.65 7.80 -6.60
N CYS A 92 -9.34 7.54 -5.32
CA CYS A 92 -7.97 7.44 -4.84
C CYS A 92 -7.22 6.29 -5.53
N ILE A 93 -7.81 5.10 -5.57
CA ILE A 93 -7.19 3.94 -6.22
C ILE A 93 -7.04 4.18 -7.73
N GLU A 94 -8.08 4.66 -8.41
CA GLU A 94 -8.03 4.94 -9.86
C GLU A 94 -6.99 6.01 -10.21
N ARG A 95 -6.75 6.98 -9.31
CA ARG A 95 -5.79 8.06 -9.52
C ARG A 95 -4.34 7.63 -9.29
N PHE A 96 -4.10 6.83 -8.24
CA PHE A 96 -2.74 6.52 -7.78
C PHE A 96 -2.28 5.10 -8.13
N GLU A 97 -3.17 4.21 -8.58
CA GLU A 97 -2.81 2.90 -9.14
C GLU A 97 -3.39 2.68 -10.55
N PRO A 98 -2.74 3.20 -11.60
CA PRO A 98 -3.21 3.02 -12.99
C PRO A 98 -3.13 1.57 -13.47
N ARG A 99 -2.41 0.69 -12.75
CA ARG A 99 -2.31 -0.74 -13.06
C ARG A 99 -3.56 -1.53 -12.64
N VAL A 100 -4.48 -0.90 -11.90
CA VAL A 100 -5.77 -1.49 -11.51
C VAL A 100 -6.79 -1.23 -12.62
N ASN A 101 -7.42 -2.29 -13.11
CA ASN A 101 -8.40 -2.20 -14.20
C ASN A 101 -9.79 -1.81 -13.70
N ARG A 102 -10.16 -2.31 -12.52
CA ARG A 102 -11.49 -2.08 -11.95
C ARG A 102 -11.42 -2.11 -10.43
N VAL A 103 -12.13 -1.19 -9.80
CA VAL A 103 -12.29 -1.12 -8.35
C VAL A 103 -13.75 -1.32 -7.99
N ASN A 104 -14.02 -2.29 -7.13
CA ASN A 104 -15.32 -2.48 -6.50
C ASN A 104 -15.19 -2.20 -5.00
N VAL A 105 -16.10 -1.39 -4.45
CA VAL A 105 -16.11 -1.04 -3.04
C VAL A 105 -17.50 -1.32 -2.50
N LEU A 106 -17.60 -2.31 -1.61
CA LEU A 106 -18.83 -2.74 -0.97
C LEU A 106 -18.82 -2.25 0.48
N ALA A 107 -19.88 -1.53 0.88
CA ALA A 107 -20.11 -1.24 2.29
C ALA A 107 -20.72 -2.49 2.94
N LEU A 108 -20.05 -3.03 3.94
CA LEU A 108 -20.55 -4.16 4.72
C LEU A 108 -21.55 -3.65 5.75
N PRO A 109 -22.56 -4.45 6.12
CA PRO A 109 -23.53 -4.06 7.14
C PRO A 109 -22.81 -3.73 8.46
N GLN A 110 -23.31 -2.70 9.14
CA GLN A 110 -22.79 -2.31 10.46
C GLN A 110 -22.91 -3.51 11.42
N GLY A 111 -21.82 -3.81 12.11
CA GLY A 111 -21.78 -4.90 13.08
C GLY A 111 -22.38 -4.49 14.42
N ALA A 112 -21.85 -5.04 15.51
CA ALA A 112 -22.29 -4.70 16.87
C ALA A 112 -22.06 -3.22 17.25
N ASP A 113 -21.18 -2.52 16.55
CA ASP A 113 -20.89 -1.10 16.77
C ASP A 113 -21.46 -0.23 15.62
N PRO A 114 -22.47 0.61 15.88
CA PRO A 114 -23.08 1.49 14.89
C PRO A 114 -22.19 2.66 14.46
N LEU A 115 -21.07 2.91 15.15
CA LEU A 115 -20.10 3.93 14.77
C LEU A 115 -19.01 3.38 13.85
N GLN A 116 -18.94 2.07 13.69
CA GLN A 116 -17.97 1.43 12.80
C GLN A 116 -18.53 1.22 11.40
N LEU A 117 -17.83 1.72 10.38
CA LEU A 117 -18.13 1.43 8.98
C LEU A 117 -17.09 0.47 8.43
N LYS A 118 -17.56 -0.64 7.87
CA LYS A 118 -16.72 -1.65 7.23
C LYS A 118 -16.90 -1.58 5.74
N PHE A 119 -15.79 -1.58 5.00
CA PHE A 119 -15.79 -1.61 3.55
C PHE A 119 -14.92 -2.75 3.07
N GLN A 120 -15.40 -3.48 2.08
CA GLN A 120 -14.59 -4.43 1.34
C GLN A 120 -14.25 -3.83 -0.02
N VAL A 121 -12.96 -3.70 -0.29
CA VAL A 121 -12.42 -3.18 -1.54
C VAL A 121 -11.86 -4.35 -2.33
N THR A 122 -12.48 -4.65 -3.47
CA THR A 122 -11.96 -5.62 -4.44
C THR A 122 -11.39 -4.88 -5.63
N VAL A 123 -10.10 -5.04 -5.87
CA VAL A 123 -9.42 -4.53 -7.07
C VAL A 123 -9.19 -5.68 -8.04
N HIS A 124 -9.46 -5.42 -9.31
CA HIS A 124 -9.14 -6.33 -10.41
C HIS A 124 -7.90 -5.82 -11.13
N LEU A 125 -6.94 -6.71 -11.31
CA LEU A 125 -5.65 -6.45 -11.91
C LEU A 125 -5.57 -7.24 -13.22
N ARG A 126 -5.17 -6.59 -14.31
CA ARG A 126 -4.77 -7.30 -15.53
C ARG A 126 -3.29 -7.11 -15.72
N VAL A 127 -2.52 -8.12 -15.31
CA VAL A 127 -1.06 -8.14 -15.51
C VAL A 127 -0.77 -9.07 -16.68
N ALA A 128 -0.34 -8.49 -17.80
CA ALA A 128 -0.18 -9.18 -19.08
C ALA A 128 -1.44 -9.95 -19.53
N ALA A 129 -1.45 -11.27 -19.39
CA ALA A 129 -2.55 -12.16 -19.79
C ALA A 129 -3.30 -12.78 -18.59
N VAL A 130 -2.91 -12.45 -17.37
CA VAL A 130 -3.50 -13.01 -16.14
C VAL A 130 -4.45 -12.01 -15.51
N ASP A 131 -5.67 -12.46 -15.25
CA ASP A 131 -6.65 -11.74 -14.43
C ASP A 131 -6.43 -12.14 -12.96
N ASP A 132 -6.09 -11.17 -12.13
CA ASP A 132 -5.92 -11.36 -10.69
C ASP A 132 -6.87 -10.42 -9.93
N LYS A 133 -7.17 -10.77 -8.69
CA LYS A 133 -7.99 -9.94 -7.82
C LYS A 133 -7.37 -9.86 -6.43
N ALA A 134 -7.31 -8.65 -5.88
CA ALA A 134 -6.96 -8.45 -4.49
C ALA A 134 -8.17 -7.88 -3.74
N THR A 135 -8.42 -8.41 -2.55
CA THR A 135 -9.44 -7.91 -1.64
C THR A 135 -8.77 -7.32 -0.42
N ILE A 136 -9.22 -6.14 -0.01
CA ILE A 136 -8.73 -5.40 1.15
C ILE A 136 -9.95 -5.00 1.97
N ASP A 137 -9.95 -5.35 3.25
CA ASP A 137 -10.99 -4.92 4.17
C ASP A 137 -10.53 -3.64 4.88
N LEU A 138 -11.38 -2.62 4.86
CA LEU A 138 -11.19 -1.33 5.49
C LEU A 138 -12.20 -1.18 6.63
N LEU A 139 -11.69 -0.90 7.82
CA LEU A 139 -12.49 -0.48 8.97
C LEU A 139 -12.30 1.00 9.20
N LEU A 140 -13.41 1.72 9.31
CA LEU A 140 -13.48 3.08 9.83
C LEU A 140 -14.08 3.00 11.23
N ASP A 141 -13.34 3.48 12.22
CA ASP A 141 -13.80 3.51 13.63
C ASP A 141 -14.42 4.88 13.99
N ASP A 142 -15.03 5.00 15.18
CA ASP A 142 -15.62 6.24 15.75
C ASP A 142 -14.66 7.43 15.65
N LYS A 143 -13.37 7.19 15.86
CA LYS A 143 -12.30 8.20 15.72
C LYS A 143 -11.93 8.54 14.27
N ARG A 144 -12.68 8.04 13.28
CA ARG A 144 -12.51 8.21 11.83
C ARG A 144 -11.14 7.79 11.29
N TYR A 145 -10.42 6.92 12.01
CA TYR A 145 -9.19 6.31 11.52
C TYR A 145 -9.49 5.07 10.69
N TYR A 146 -8.85 4.99 9.52
CA TYR A 146 -8.85 3.78 8.70
C TYR A 146 -7.84 2.78 9.22
N ARG A 147 -8.28 1.52 9.34
CA ARG A 147 -7.38 0.39 9.52
C ARG A 147 -7.68 -0.66 8.46
N VAL A 148 -6.67 -1.01 7.69
CA VAL A 148 -6.69 -2.24 6.89
C VAL A 148 -6.56 -3.44 7.83
N ILE A 149 -7.48 -4.40 7.72
CA ILE A 149 -7.50 -5.63 8.53
C ILE A 149 -6.93 -6.81 7.74
#